data_AF-A0A251XFD2-F1
#
_entry.id   AF-A0A251XFD2-F1
#
_cell.length_a   1.000
_cell.length_b   1.000
_cell.length_c   1.000
_cell.angle_alpha   90.00
_cell.angle_beta   90.00
_cell.angle_gamma   90.00
#
_symmetry.space_group_name_H-M   'P 1'
#
loop_
_entity.id
_entity.type
_entity.pdbx_description
1 polymer ?
#
loop_
_entity_poly.entity_id
_entity_poly.type
_entity_poly.pdbx_seq_one_letter_code
_entity_poly.pdbx_strand_id
1 'polypeptide(L)'
;MQQIGRAGEASSADAARARTSARDQGRFTRNFVVQGSAAEWALCWLAGLRRRLAAMERPGSRPHLVFFLHDEVMVHAPDDRVDEVRVAVADAAAEAGRLLFGDAPVDFPVTIAVVDDYAQAK
;
A
#
# COMPACT_ATOMS: atom_id res chain seq x y z
N MET A 1 -7.58 -40.24 51.56
CA MET A 1 -6.39 -39.43 51.22
C MET A 1 -6.80 -38.40 50.19
N GLN A 2 -6.99 -37.17 50.66
CA GLN A 2 -7.57 -36.05 49.95
C GLN A 2 -6.42 -35.12 49.53
N GLN A 3 -6.27 -34.84 48.22
CA GLN A 3 -6.03 -33.49 47.72
C GLN A 3 -6.18 -33.45 46.19
N ILE A 4 -7.39 -33.11 45.76
CA ILE A 4 -7.65 -32.52 44.45
C ILE A 4 -7.64 -31.00 44.67
N GLY A 5 -6.83 -30.28 43.91
CA GLY A 5 -6.98 -28.83 43.71
C GLY A 5 -5.92 -27.91 44.34
N ARG A 6 -5.03 -27.38 43.48
CA ARG A 6 -4.86 -25.92 43.35
C ARG A 6 -4.24 -25.61 41.98
N ALA A 7 -5.09 -25.31 40.99
CA ALA A 7 -4.67 -24.45 39.90
C ALA A 7 -4.22 -23.14 40.56
N GLY A 8 -2.95 -22.77 40.40
CA GLY A 8 -2.42 -21.53 40.97
C GLY A 8 -3.26 -20.37 40.48
N GLU A 9 -3.86 -19.61 41.41
CA GLU A 9 -4.51 -18.35 41.08
C GLU A 9 -3.48 -17.47 40.39
N ALA A 10 -3.76 -17.09 39.13
CA ALA A 10 -2.88 -16.20 38.38
C ALA A 10 -2.65 -14.92 39.20
N SER A 11 -1.38 -14.56 39.42
CA SER A 11 -1.06 -13.35 40.16
C SER A 11 -1.67 -12.13 39.46
N SER A 12 -1.96 -11.06 40.20
CA SER A 12 -2.38 -9.79 39.61
C SER A 12 -1.41 -9.28 38.55
N ALA A 13 -0.11 -9.59 38.71
CA ALA A 13 0.93 -9.34 37.73
C ALA A 13 0.77 -10.18 36.44
N ASP A 14 0.39 -11.46 36.57
CA ASP A 14 0.15 -12.34 35.42
C ASP A 14 -1.11 -11.93 34.66
N ALA A 15 -2.17 -11.56 35.38
CA ALA A 15 -3.38 -11.00 34.80
C ALA A 15 -3.10 -9.67 34.08
N ALA A 16 -2.23 -8.81 34.62
CA ALA A 16 -1.83 -7.57 33.97
C ALA A 16 -1.02 -7.82 32.69
N ARG A 17 -0.04 -8.73 32.72
CA ARG A 17 0.76 -9.12 31.54
C ARG A 17 -0.13 -9.72 30.43
N ALA A 18 -1.06 -10.60 30.79
CA ALA A 18 -2.01 -11.19 29.85
C ALA A 18 -2.88 -10.13 29.16
N ARG A 19 -3.38 -9.14 29.91
CA ARG A 19 -4.12 -8.00 29.33
C ARG A 19 -3.27 -7.17 28.38
N THR A 20 -2.02 -6.87 28.74
CA THR A 20 -1.11 -6.11 27.86
C THR A 20 -0.84 -6.89 26.57
N SER A 21 -0.50 -8.17 26.67
CA SER A 21 -0.25 -9.03 25.51
C SER A 21 -1.47 -9.14 24.59
N ALA A 22 -2.68 -9.30 25.15
CA ALA A 22 -3.91 -9.33 24.36
C ALA A 22 -4.15 -8.00 23.61
N ARG A 23 -3.86 -6.86 24.24
CA ARG A 23 -3.96 -5.52 23.60
C ARG A 23 -2.93 -5.34 22.50
N ASP A 24 -1.70 -5.79 22.73
CA ASP A 24 -0.62 -5.72 21.73
C ASP A 24 -0.92 -6.58 20.52
N GLN A 25 -1.44 -7.79 20.73
CA GLN A 25 -1.89 -8.66 19.66
C GLN A 25 -3.03 -8.04 18.87
N GLY A 26 -4.02 -7.44 19.54
CA GLY A 26 -5.13 -6.74 18.87
C GLY A 26 -4.66 -5.58 18.00
N ARG A 27 -3.66 -4.81 18.46
CA ARG A 27 -3.03 -3.74 17.67
C ARG A 27 -2.27 -4.30 16.47
N PHE A 28 -1.48 -5.36 16.68
CA PHE A 28 -0.74 -6.02 15.62
C PHE A 28 -1.66 -6.51 14.51
N THR A 29 -2.72 -7.25 14.84
CA THR A 29 -3.67 -7.77 13.85
C THR A 29 -4.34 -6.66 13.05
N ARG A 30 -4.75 -5.57 13.70
CA ARG A 30 -5.35 -4.42 12.99
C ARG A 30 -4.36 -3.78 12.03
N ASN A 31 -3.13 -3.52 12.50
CA ASN A 31 -2.10 -2.90 11.67
C ASN A 31 -1.73 -3.80 10.49
N PHE A 32 -1.62 -5.12 10.72
CA PHE A 32 -1.31 -6.09 9.68
C PHE A 32 -2.33 -6.07 8.55
N VAL A 33 -3.64 -6.05 8.87
CA VAL A 33 -4.69 -5.97 7.85
C VAL A 33 -4.60 -4.67 7.06
N VAL A 34 -4.47 -3.52 7.74
CA VAL A 34 -4.41 -2.21 7.06
C VAL A 34 -3.17 -2.11 6.16
N GLN A 35 -2.00 -2.45 6.67
CA GLN A 35 -0.74 -2.38 5.92
C GLN A 35 -0.68 -3.41 4.80
N GLY A 36 -1.18 -4.63 5.05
CA GLY A 36 -1.26 -5.68 4.05
C GLY A 36 -2.13 -5.27 2.88
N SER A 37 -3.35 -4.79 3.14
CA SER A 37 -4.24 -4.30 2.09
C SER A 37 -3.68 -3.10 1.32
N ALA A 38 -2.98 -2.18 2.01
CA ALA A 38 -2.31 -1.07 1.35
C ALA A 38 -1.16 -1.54 0.43
N ALA A 39 -0.37 -2.52 0.88
CA ALA A 39 0.71 -3.10 0.08
C ALA A 39 0.17 -3.86 -1.14
N GLU A 40 -0.89 -4.63 -0.98
CA GLU A 40 -1.57 -5.32 -2.09
C GLU A 40 -2.11 -4.32 -3.12
N TRP A 41 -2.73 -3.23 -2.65
CA TRP A 41 -3.21 -2.17 -3.53
C TRP A 41 -2.05 -1.57 -4.34
N ALA A 42 -0.95 -1.23 -3.68
CA ALA A 42 0.21 -0.63 -4.32
C ALA A 42 0.87 -1.58 -5.35
N LEU A 43 0.90 -2.89 -5.09
CA LEU A 43 1.37 -3.89 -6.04
C LEU A 43 0.48 -3.96 -7.29
N CYS A 44 -0.84 -3.96 -7.12
CA CYS A 44 -1.79 -3.91 -8.24
C CYS A 44 -1.63 -2.61 -9.05
N TRP A 45 -1.46 -1.48 -8.37
CA TRP A 45 -1.23 -0.18 -9.01
C TRP A 45 0.05 -0.20 -9.84
N LEU A 46 1.16 -0.69 -9.27
CA LEU A 46 2.45 -0.82 -9.95
C LEU A 46 2.35 -1.72 -11.19
N ALA A 47 1.67 -2.86 -11.08
CA ALA A 47 1.46 -3.78 -12.19
C ALA A 47 0.64 -3.14 -13.32
N GLY A 48 -0.48 -2.49 -12.97
CA GLY A 48 -1.35 -1.79 -13.91
C GLY A 48 -0.65 -0.63 -14.63
N LEU A 49 0.17 0.12 -13.89
CA LEU A 49 0.95 1.23 -14.44
C LEU A 49 2.05 0.72 -15.37
N ARG A 50 2.84 -0.28 -14.96
CA ARG A 50 3.88 -0.91 -15.81
C ARG A 50 3.32 -1.36 -17.16
N ARG A 51 2.15 -2.00 -17.15
CA ARG A 51 1.48 -2.47 -18.37
C ARG A 51 1.12 -1.31 -19.30
N ARG A 52 0.57 -0.21 -18.76
CA ARG A 52 0.21 0.98 -19.55
C ARG A 52 1.44 1.68 -20.13
N LEU A 53 2.47 1.90 -19.30
CA LEU A 53 3.73 2.51 -19.77
C LEU A 53 4.44 1.63 -20.81
N ALA A 54 4.28 0.31 -20.76
CA ALA A 54 4.80 -0.61 -21.77
C ALA A 54 4.10 -0.46 -23.12
N ALA A 55 2.80 -0.16 -23.12
CA ALA A 55 2.02 0.04 -24.34
C ALA A 55 2.31 1.38 -25.05
N MET A 56 2.91 2.36 -24.36
CA MET A 56 3.32 3.65 -24.92
C MET A 56 4.61 3.50 -25.78
N GLU A 57 4.57 2.65 -26.81
CA GLU A 57 5.76 2.28 -27.58
C GLU A 57 6.43 3.51 -28.24
N ARG A 58 7.67 3.78 -27.81
CA ARG A 58 8.63 4.66 -28.49
C ARG A 58 10.05 4.13 -28.32
N PRO A 59 10.75 3.77 -29.41
CA PRO A 59 12.15 3.38 -29.33
C PRO A 59 13.00 4.49 -28.69
N GLY A 60 13.68 4.17 -27.58
CA GLY A 60 14.64 5.06 -26.92
C GLY A 60 14.06 6.14 -25.99
N SER A 61 12.75 6.36 -25.96
CA SER A 61 12.13 7.44 -25.15
C SER A 61 10.80 7.05 -24.49
N ARG A 62 10.60 5.76 -24.22
CA ARG A 62 9.38 5.28 -23.55
C ARG A 62 9.34 5.72 -22.07
N PRO A 63 8.18 6.22 -21.58
CA PRO A 63 7.98 6.43 -20.15
C PRO A 63 8.25 5.16 -19.34
N HIS A 64 8.94 5.28 -18.21
CA HIS A 64 9.27 4.13 -17.37
C HIS A 64 9.32 4.50 -15.89
N LEU A 65 8.96 3.52 -15.06
CA LEU A 65 9.11 3.65 -13.62
C LEU A 65 10.59 3.67 -13.25
N VAL A 66 10.96 4.66 -12.44
CA VAL A 66 12.33 4.82 -11.94
C VAL A 66 12.44 4.54 -10.45
N PHE A 67 11.35 4.72 -9.69
CA PHE A 67 11.35 4.48 -8.26
C PHE A 67 9.94 4.16 -7.71
N PHE A 68 9.90 3.49 -6.57
CA PHE A 68 8.69 3.19 -5.82
C PHE A 68 8.99 3.23 -4.31
N LEU A 69 8.27 4.08 -3.59
CA LEU A 69 8.32 4.22 -2.14
C LEU A 69 6.91 3.98 -1.60
N HIS A 70 6.45 2.73 -1.56
CA HIS A 70 5.19 2.25 -0.96
C HIS A 70 3.89 2.97 -1.39
N ASP A 71 3.73 4.25 -1.06
CA ASP A 71 2.64 5.15 -1.44
C ASP A 71 3.02 6.07 -2.61
N GLU A 72 4.28 6.13 -3.00
CA GLU A 72 4.77 6.99 -4.09
C GLU A 72 5.36 6.17 -5.25
N VAL A 73 5.00 6.55 -6.48
CA VAL A 73 5.62 6.05 -7.71
C VAL A 73 6.26 7.20 -8.46
N MET A 74 7.41 6.91 -9.07
CA MET A 74 8.07 7.88 -9.94
C MET A 74 8.21 7.34 -11.35
N VAL A 75 7.79 8.16 -12.30
CA VAL A 75 7.87 7.87 -13.72
C VAL A 75 8.72 8.94 -14.38
N HIS A 76 9.78 8.51 -15.06
CA HIS A 76 10.51 9.37 -15.97
C HIS A 76 9.89 9.23 -17.36
N ALA A 77 9.54 10.35 -17.97
CA ALA A 77 8.85 10.42 -19.25
C ALA A 77 9.33 11.63 -20.06
N PRO A 78 9.28 11.57 -21.40
CA PRO A 78 9.44 12.76 -22.23
C PRO A 78 8.32 13.77 -21.99
N ASP A 79 8.62 15.07 -22.12
CA ASP A 79 7.70 16.18 -21.91
C ASP A 79 6.39 16.02 -22.72
N ASP A 80 6.50 15.58 -23.97
CA ASP A 80 5.35 15.39 -24.88
C ASP A 80 4.44 14.21 -24.50
N ARG A 81 4.79 13.45 -23.45
CA ARG A 81 4.01 12.31 -22.93
C ARG A 81 3.53 12.49 -21.50
N VAL A 82 3.80 13.63 -20.88
CA VAL A 82 3.39 13.91 -19.49
C VAL A 82 1.90 13.68 -19.30
N ASP A 83 1.04 14.22 -20.16
CA ASP A 83 -0.42 14.07 -20.01
C ASP A 83 -0.89 12.62 -20.15
N GLU A 84 -0.30 11.86 -21.07
CA GLU A 84 -0.60 10.44 -21.26
C GLU A 84 -0.18 9.62 -20.03
N VAL A 85 0.98 9.94 -19.44
CA VAL A 85 1.46 9.31 -18.21
C VAL A 85 0.57 9.66 -17.03
N ARG A 86 0.13 10.91 -16.88
CA ARG A 86 -0.78 11.34 -15.81
C ARG A 86 -2.08 10.53 -15.83
N VAL A 87 -2.66 10.36 -17.02
CA VAL A 87 -3.86 9.53 -17.21
C VAL A 87 -3.56 8.07 -16.85
N ALA A 88 -2.44 7.51 -17.32
CA ALA A 88 -2.08 6.13 -17.01
C ALA A 88 -1.87 5.87 -15.52
N VAL A 89 -1.30 6.82 -14.78
CA VAL A 89 -1.11 6.75 -13.32
C VAL A 89 -2.45 6.73 -12.60
N ALA A 90 -3.36 7.65 -12.95
CA ALA A 90 -4.69 7.73 -12.37
C ALA A 90 -5.55 6.50 -12.69
N ASP A 91 -5.55 6.05 -13.94
CA ASP A 91 -6.30 4.88 -14.38
C ASP A 91 -5.82 3.59 -13.74
N ALA A 92 -4.50 3.45 -13.55
CA ALA A 92 -3.93 2.30 -12.85
C ALA A 92 -4.31 2.29 -11.36
N ALA A 93 -4.37 3.45 -10.71
CA ALA A 93 -4.81 3.57 -9.31
C ALA A 93 -6.29 3.21 -9.16
N ALA A 94 -7.13 3.71 -10.07
CA ALA A 94 -8.55 3.38 -10.10
C ALA A 94 -8.79 1.88 -10.39
N GLU A 95 -8.00 1.28 -11.28
CA GLU A 95 -8.03 -0.16 -11.53
C GLU A 95 -7.64 -0.97 -10.28
N ALA A 96 -6.56 -0.60 -9.59
CA ALA A 96 -6.14 -1.26 -8.36
C ALA A 96 -7.24 -1.19 -7.28
N GLY A 97 -7.90 -0.04 -7.14
CA GLY A 97 -9.05 0.11 -6.24
C GLY A 97 -10.17 -0.88 -6.57
N ARG A 98 -10.59 -0.96 -7.84
CA ARG A 98 -11.62 -1.90 -8.28
C ARG A 98 -11.22 -3.37 -8.12
N LEU A 99 -9.96 -3.72 -8.35
CA LEU A 99 -9.47 -5.09 -8.21
C LEU A 99 -9.55 -5.60 -6.77
N LEU A 100 -9.24 -4.75 -5.79
CA LEU A 100 -9.25 -5.14 -4.38
C LEU A 100 -10.62 -4.96 -3.71
N PHE A 101 -11.37 -3.92 -4.08
CA PHE A 101 -12.55 -3.48 -3.33
C PHE A 101 -13.85 -3.57 -4.14
N GLY A 102 -13.80 -3.96 -5.42
CA GLY A 102 -14.98 -4.03 -6.29
C GLY A 102 -15.69 -2.69 -6.39
N ASP A 103 -17.00 -2.68 -6.12
CA ASP A 103 -17.86 -1.49 -6.15
C ASP A 103 -17.95 -0.77 -4.80
N ALA A 104 -17.11 -1.12 -3.82
CA ALA A 104 -17.11 -0.44 -2.54
C ALA A 104 -16.75 1.05 -2.72
N PRO A 105 -17.39 1.98 -1.99
CA PRO A 105 -17.17 3.42 -2.14
C PRO A 105 -15.88 3.85 -1.41
N VAL A 106 -14.74 3.40 -1.91
CA VAL A 106 -13.41 3.71 -1.37
C VAL A 106 -12.65 4.55 -2.39
N ASP A 107 -12.24 5.75 -1.97
CA ASP A 107 -11.41 6.63 -2.77
C ASP A 107 -9.92 6.36 -2.52
N PHE A 108 -9.15 6.26 -3.60
CA PHE A 108 -7.69 6.18 -3.57
C PHE A 108 -7.10 7.42 -4.24
N PRO A 109 -7.05 8.57 -3.53
CA PRO A 109 -6.57 9.80 -4.12
C PRO A 109 -5.08 9.69 -4.43
N VAL A 110 -4.73 9.91 -5.70
CA VAL A 110 -3.34 10.02 -6.17
C VAL A 110 -3.08 11.45 -6.57
N THR A 111 -2.14 12.09 -5.89
CA THR A 111 -1.63 13.41 -6.28
C THR A 111 -0.51 13.22 -7.28
N ILE A 112 -0.52 13.99 -8.37
CA ILE A 112 0.50 13.91 -9.41
C ILE A 112 1.19 15.26 -9.55
N ALA A 113 2.50 15.29 -9.31
CA ALA A 113 3.38 16.41 -9.59
C ALA A 113 4.27 16.08 -10.79
N VAL A 114 4.50 17.07 -11.64
CA VAL A 114 5.43 16.97 -12.78
C VAL A 114 6.55 17.95 -12.51
N VAL A 115 7.78 17.44 -12.46
CA VAL A 115 8.97 18.20 -12.10
C VAL A 115 10.13 17.80 -12.99
N ASP A 116 11.02 18.75 -13.29
CA ASP A 116 12.23 18.51 -14.07
C ASP A 116 13.37 17.92 -13.21
N ASP A 117 13.32 18.15 -11.90
CA ASP A 117 14.26 17.66 -10.90
C ASP A 117 13.51 17.00 -9.74
N TYR A 118 13.93 15.78 -9.37
CA TYR A 118 13.43 15.04 -8.21
C TYR A 118 13.47 15.89 -6.92
N ALA A 119 14.49 16.74 -6.74
CA ALA A 119 14.61 17.58 -5.55
C ALA A 119 13.45 18.59 -5.40
N GLN A 120 12.64 18.78 -6.44
CA GLN A 120 11.47 19.65 -6.47
C GLN A 120 10.15 18.89 -6.29
N ALA A 121 10.19 17.55 -6.26
CA ALA A 121 9.02 16.73 -5.94
C ALA A 121 8.60 16.97 -4.47
N LYS A 122 7.30 17.16 -4.24
CA LYS A 122 6.68 17.34 -2.93
C LYS A 122 5.39 16.54 -2.83
#